data_AF-A0A4R2EXI4-F1
#
_entry.id   AF-A0A4R2EXI4-F1
#
_cell.length_a   1.000
_cell.length_b   1.000
_cell.length_c   1.000
_cell.angle_alpha   90.00
_cell.angle_beta   90.00
_cell.angle_gamma   90.00
#
_symmetry.space_group_name_H-M   'P 1'
#
loop_
_entity.id
_entity.type
_entity.pdbx_description
1 polymer ?
#
loop_
_entity_poly.entity_id
_entity_poly.type
_entity_poly.pdbx_seq_one_letter_code
_entity_poly.pdbx_strand_id
1 'polypeptide(L)'
;MKSTFLKMTLTVMLFALMGAGCEKEEEYEDIPLQYTKCPCDHNTAFIKNVARENILLFDLSKTSLDAIKSQTYDGEKSEFVLYDKTNKSMTWMIDRNSMKGFCYICNVPDKINDLVIPSKGIAISFTGDEFELCTPSGGITNNFYSSCVLKTLKRKLK
;
A
#
# COMPACT_ATOMS: atom_id res chain seq x y z
N MET A 1 27.38 6.88 57.44
CA MET A 1 27.07 7.19 56.01
C MET A 1 27.38 5.98 55.13
N LYS A 2 26.50 4.97 55.05
CA LYS A 2 26.69 3.82 54.15
C LYS A 2 25.38 3.27 53.55
N SER A 3 24.19 3.63 54.07
CA SER A 3 22.92 3.06 53.60
C SER A 3 22.17 3.89 52.54
N THR A 4 22.65 5.09 52.21
CA THR A 4 22.05 5.94 51.16
C THR A 4 22.44 5.52 49.74
N PHE A 5 23.63 4.93 49.56
CA PHE A 5 24.09 4.47 48.25
C PHE A 5 23.29 3.26 47.75
N LEU A 6 22.92 2.33 48.63
CA LEU A 6 22.21 1.10 48.24
C LEU A 6 20.78 1.37 47.71
N LYS A 7 20.12 2.42 48.21
CA LYS A 7 18.76 2.79 47.77
C LYS A 7 18.75 3.49 46.41
N MET A 8 19.83 4.19 46.05
CA MET A 8 19.90 4.91 44.77
C MET A 8 20.19 3.97 43.60
N THR A 9 20.93 2.88 43.82
CA THR A 9 21.24 1.88 42.79
C THR A 9 20.02 1.05 42.38
N LEU A 10 19.11 0.78 43.32
CA LEU A 10 17.89 0.00 43.07
C LEU A 10 16.89 0.76 42.18
N THR A 11 16.79 2.08 42.35
CA THR A 11 15.87 2.92 41.57
C THR A 11 16.30 3.07 40.11
N VAL A 12 17.60 3.12 39.83
CA VAL A 12 18.13 3.20 38.45
C VAL A 12 17.93 1.87 37.70
N MET A 13 17.98 0.73 38.41
CA MET A 13 17.72 -0.60 37.82
C MET A 13 16.25 -0.80 37.43
N LEU A 14 15.30 -0.19 38.15
CA LEU A 14 13.87 -0.26 37.86
C LEU A 14 13.45 0.55 36.61
N PHE A 15 14.14 1.66 36.30
CA PHE A 15 13.88 2.42 35.08
C PHE A 15 14.45 1.76 33.81
N ALA A 16 15.49 0.94 33.94
CA ALA A 16 16.06 0.21 32.80
C ALA A 16 15.14 -0.91 32.26
N LEU A 17 14.17 -1.37 33.06
CA LEU A 17 13.21 -2.41 32.66
C LEU A 17 11.97 -1.86 31.93
N MET A 18 11.79 -0.55 31.87
CA MET A 18 10.67 0.09 31.14
C MET A 18 11.02 0.46 29.68
N GLY A 19 12.25 0.20 29.23
CA GLY A 19 12.74 0.59 27.91
C GLY A 19 12.67 -0.49 26.82
N ALA A 20 12.16 -1.69 27.12
CA ALA A 20 11.82 -2.65 26.08
C ALA A 20 10.45 -2.23 25.51
N GLY A 21 10.49 -1.23 24.63
CA GLY A 21 9.35 -0.91 23.80
C GLY A 21 8.85 -2.20 23.15
N CYS A 22 7.61 -2.58 23.45
CA CYS A 22 6.86 -3.45 22.57
C CYS A 22 6.78 -2.73 21.22
N GLU A 23 7.78 -2.93 20.36
CA GLU A 23 7.56 -2.86 18.94
C GLU A 23 6.48 -3.90 18.67
N LYS A 24 5.23 -3.43 18.56
CA LYS A 24 4.17 -4.25 18.01
C LYS A 24 4.65 -4.58 16.61
N GLU A 25 5.04 -5.83 16.39
CA GLU A 25 5.23 -6.34 15.05
C GLU A 25 3.95 -5.99 14.27
N GLU A 26 4.11 -5.17 13.24
CA GLU A 26 3.00 -4.82 12.37
C GLU A 26 2.53 -6.12 11.71
N GLU A 27 1.36 -6.60 12.12
CA GLU A 27 0.83 -7.85 11.59
C GLU A 27 0.38 -7.63 10.15
N TYR A 28 1.07 -8.26 9.19
CA TYR A 28 0.67 -8.29 7.78
C TYR A 28 0.10 -9.65 7.40
N GLU A 29 -0.94 -9.64 6.58
CA GLU A 29 -1.45 -10.80 5.88
C GLU A 29 -0.98 -10.75 4.42
N ASP A 30 -0.26 -11.79 3.98
CA ASP A 30 0.07 -11.97 2.56
C ASP A 30 -1.20 -12.31 1.77
N ILE A 31 -1.43 -11.56 0.69
CA ILE A 31 -2.51 -11.81 -0.26
C ILE A 31 -1.88 -12.60 -1.42
N PRO A 32 -2.19 -13.91 -1.56
CA PRO A 32 -1.59 -14.73 -2.60
C PRO A 32 -1.97 -14.20 -3.98
N LEU A 33 -0.97 -13.96 -4.82
CA LEU A 33 -1.17 -13.55 -6.20
C LEU A 33 -1.55 -14.75 -7.05
N GLN A 34 -2.51 -14.57 -7.96
CA GLN A 34 -2.82 -15.53 -8.99
C GLN A 34 -2.26 -15.01 -10.30
N TYR A 35 -1.21 -15.64 -10.82
CA TYR A 35 -0.52 -15.17 -12.01
C TYR A 35 -1.50 -14.97 -13.17
N THR A 36 -1.86 -13.72 -13.40
CA THR A 36 -2.74 -13.28 -14.48
C THR A 36 -1.86 -12.46 -15.40
N LYS A 37 -1.65 -12.94 -16.63
CA LYS A 37 -0.89 -12.21 -17.65
C LYS A 37 -1.50 -10.80 -17.76
N CYS A 38 -0.69 -9.75 -17.63
CA CYS A 38 -1.13 -8.43 -18.06
C CYS A 38 -1.68 -8.55 -19.50
N PRO A 39 -2.64 -7.72 -19.92
CA PRO A 39 -3.12 -7.69 -21.31
C PRO A 39 -2.05 -7.24 -22.34
N CYS A 40 -0.77 -7.32 -21.99
CA CYS A 40 0.36 -6.80 -22.74
C CYS A 40 1.14 -7.97 -23.34
N ASP A 41 1.20 -8.01 -24.66
CA ASP A 41 2.15 -8.88 -25.36
C ASP A 41 3.54 -8.27 -25.26
N HIS A 42 4.35 -8.84 -24.36
CA HIS A 42 5.81 -8.97 -24.20
C HIS A 42 6.81 -7.93 -24.78
N ASN A 43 6.40 -6.87 -25.46
CA ASN A 43 7.26 -5.88 -26.12
C ASN A 43 7.25 -4.50 -25.45
N THR A 44 6.69 -4.35 -24.25
CA THR A 44 6.78 -3.10 -23.46
C THR A 44 8.11 -3.01 -22.72
N ALA A 45 8.78 -1.87 -22.78
CA ALA A 45 10.05 -1.69 -22.08
C ALA A 45 9.88 -1.71 -20.56
N PHE A 46 10.74 -2.46 -19.87
CA PHE A 46 10.86 -2.41 -18.42
C PHE A 46 11.38 -1.03 -18.01
N ILE A 47 10.74 -0.43 -16.99
CA ILE A 47 11.13 0.86 -16.43
C ILE A 47 11.95 0.62 -15.17
N LYS A 48 11.35 0.02 -14.14
CA LYS A 48 11.97 -0.19 -12.83
C LYS A 48 11.20 -1.19 -11.97
N ASN A 49 11.85 -1.65 -10.91
CA ASN A 49 11.16 -2.31 -9.81
C ASN A 49 10.50 -1.25 -8.91
N VAL A 50 9.30 -1.53 -8.42
CA VAL A 50 8.58 -0.69 -7.47
C VAL A 50 8.33 -1.45 -6.18
N ALA A 51 8.54 -0.76 -5.06
CA ALA A 51 8.17 -1.21 -3.73
C ALA A 51 7.41 -0.07 -3.05
N ARG A 52 6.26 -0.40 -2.47
CA ARG A 52 5.43 0.55 -1.74
C ARG A 52 4.97 -0.06 -0.44
N GLU A 53 5.11 0.71 0.62
CA GLU A 53 4.77 0.29 1.97
C GLU A 53 3.73 1.23 2.54
N ASN A 54 2.73 0.64 3.20
CA ASN A 54 1.76 1.39 3.98
C ASN A 54 1.06 2.50 3.17
N ILE A 55 0.49 2.12 2.03
CA ILE A 55 -0.35 2.99 1.21
C ILE A 55 -1.81 2.59 1.35
N LEU A 56 -2.73 3.53 1.20
CA LEU A 56 -4.16 3.25 1.33
C LEU A 56 -4.71 2.63 0.04
N LEU A 57 -5.44 1.53 0.20
CA LEU A 57 -6.31 0.94 -0.81
C LEU A 57 -7.76 1.38 -0.54
N PHE A 58 -8.40 1.94 -1.56
CA PHE A 58 -9.78 2.39 -1.54
C PHE A 58 -10.66 1.59 -2.49
N ASP A 59 -11.89 1.33 -2.09
CA ASP A 59 -12.94 0.76 -2.93
C ASP A 59 -13.79 1.90 -3.51
N LEU A 60 -13.77 2.06 -4.83
CA LEU A 60 -14.50 3.13 -5.52
C LEU A 60 -16.02 3.02 -5.38
N SER A 61 -16.55 1.85 -5.03
CA SER A 61 -17.98 1.70 -4.73
C SER A 61 -18.38 2.27 -3.36
N LYS A 62 -17.41 2.58 -2.49
CA LYS A 62 -17.63 3.02 -1.10
C LYS A 62 -17.13 4.42 -0.79
N THR A 63 -16.13 4.89 -1.53
CA THR A 63 -15.50 6.20 -1.29
C THR A 63 -15.40 6.97 -2.59
N SER A 64 -15.92 8.19 -2.62
CA SER A 64 -15.77 9.09 -3.76
C SER A 64 -14.32 9.56 -3.89
N LEU A 65 -13.91 9.89 -5.13
CA LEU A 65 -12.56 10.40 -5.40
C LEU A 65 -12.23 11.65 -4.57
N ASP A 66 -13.18 12.57 -4.38
CA ASP A 66 -12.94 13.77 -3.57
C ASP A 66 -12.75 13.46 -2.09
N ALA A 67 -13.45 12.45 -1.55
CA ALA A 67 -13.24 12.01 -0.18
C ALA A 67 -11.91 11.27 0.00
N ILE A 68 -11.35 10.66 -1.06
CA ILE A 68 -10.02 10.04 -1.02
C ILE A 68 -8.93 11.11 -0.94
N LYS A 69 -9.13 12.28 -1.59
CA LYS A 69 -8.14 13.36 -1.62
C LYS A 69 -7.76 13.92 -0.25
N SER A 70 -8.66 13.82 0.73
CA SER A 70 -8.42 14.29 2.09
C SER A 70 -7.85 13.22 3.03
N GLN A 71 -7.74 11.96 2.59
CA GLN A 71 -7.33 10.84 3.45
C GLN A 71 -5.87 10.47 3.25
N THR A 72 -5.14 10.32 4.35
CA THR A 72 -3.71 9.99 4.35
C THR A 72 -3.42 8.92 5.39
N TYR A 73 -2.46 8.04 5.10
CA TYR A 73 -2.05 6.99 6.03
C TYR A 73 -1.19 7.55 7.17
N ASP A 74 -0.17 8.37 6.84
CA ASP A 74 0.82 8.90 7.78
C ASP A 74 0.91 10.43 7.80
N GLY A 75 0.03 11.13 7.06
CA GLY A 75 0.10 12.58 6.93
C GLY A 75 0.94 13.07 5.74
N GLU A 76 1.84 12.23 5.23
CA GLU A 76 2.90 12.66 4.30
C GLU A 76 2.77 12.06 2.90
N LYS A 77 2.30 10.80 2.77
CA LYS A 77 2.25 10.13 1.47
C LYS A 77 1.14 10.70 0.56
N SER A 78 1.53 11.13 -0.65
CA SER A 78 0.65 11.60 -1.73
C SER A 78 0.06 10.48 -2.58
N GLU A 79 0.38 9.22 -2.26
CA GLU A 79 0.06 8.06 -3.08
C GLU A 79 -1.08 7.22 -2.48
N PHE A 80 -1.85 6.54 -3.32
CA PHE A 80 -2.89 5.59 -2.92
C PHE A 80 -3.22 4.63 -4.07
N VAL A 81 -3.97 3.57 -3.75
CA VAL A 81 -4.48 2.63 -4.73
C VAL A 81 -5.99 2.66 -4.74
N LEU A 82 -6.55 2.68 -5.93
CA LEU A 82 -7.96 2.55 -6.20
C LEU A 82 -8.26 1.13 -6.64
N TYR A 83 -9.35 0.58 -6.13
CA TYR A 83 -9.90 -0.70 -6.55
C TYR A 83 -11.33 -0.51 -7.03
N ASP A 84 -11.60 -0.99 -8.25
CA ASP A 84 -12.94 -1.10 -8.81
C ASP A 84 -13.39 -2.56 -8.77
N LYS A 85 -14.33 -2.86 -7.88
CA LYS A 85 -14.89 -4.19 -7.71
C LYS A 85 -15.65 -4.68 -8.94
N THR A 86 -16.23 -3.77 -9.74
CA THR A 86 -17.00 -4.12 -10.94
C THR A 86 -16.08 -4.67 -12.03
N ASN A 87 -14.95 -3.97 -12.24
CA ASN A 87 -13.98 -4.30 -13.27
C ASN A 87 -12.83 -5.20 -12.77
N LYS A 88 -12.81 -5.52 -11.47
CA LYS A 88 -11.72 -6.22 -10.77
C LYS A 88 -10.35 -5.61 -11.07
N SER A 89 -10.29 -4.28 -11.16
CA SER A 89 -9.09 -3.55 -11.55
C SER A 89 -8.53 -2.74 -10.40
N MET A 90 -7.20 -2.57 -10.41
CA MET A 90 -6.49 -1.71 -9.45
C MET A 90 -5.67 -0.67 -10.19
N THR A 91 -5.64 0.54 -9.65
CA THR A 91 -4.85 1.65 -10.17
C THR A 91 -4.09 2.30 -9.04
N TRP A 92 -2.76 2.38 -9.17
CA TRP A 92 -1.92 3.14 -8.25
C TRP A 92 -1.76 4.58 -8.72
N MET A 93 -2.02 5.51 -7.81
CA MET A 93 -2.01 6.95 -7.97
C MET A 93 -0.82 7.53 -7.23
N ILE A 94 0.04 8.31 -7.90
CA ILE A 94 1.26 8.86 -7.31
C ILE A 94 1.06 10.28 -6.75
N ASP A 95 0.16 11.07 -7.36
CA ASP A 95 -0.22 12.40 -6.87
C ASP A 95 -1.72 12.50 -6.62
N ARG A 96 -2.08 12.72 -5.35
CA ARG A 96 -3.46 12.87 -4.88
C ARG A 96 -4.15 14.16 -5.30
N ASN A 97 -3.42 15.27 -5.38
CA ASN A 97 -4.01 16.57 -5.69
C ASN A 97 -4.24 16.72 -7.19
N SER A 98 -3.25 16.35 -7.98
CA SER A 98 -3.33 16.49 -9.43
C SER A 98 -3.92 15.26 -10.11
N MET A 99 -4.08 14.14 -9.39
CA MET A 99 -4.41 12.83 -9.97
C MET A 99 -3.49 12.58 -11.15
N LYS A 100 -2.17 12.56 -10.91
CA LYS A 100 -1.15 12.31 -11.95
C LYS A 100 -0.25 11.15 -11.52
N GLY A 101 0.37 10.52 -12.52
CA GLY A 101 1.20 9.33 -12.35
C GLY A 101 0.31 8.14 -12.01
N PHE A 102 -0.35 7.60 -13.04
CA PHE A 102 -1.21 6.43 -12.89
C PHE A 102 -0.46 5.20 -13.33
N CYS A 103 -0.43 4.20 -12.46
CA CYS A 103 0.06 2.89 -12.83
C CYS A 103 -1.11 1.90 -12.80
N TYR A 104 -1.41 1.29 -13.94
CA TYR A 104 -2.38 0.19 -13.98
C TYR A 104 -1.76 -1.03 -13.31
N ILE A 105 -2.37 -1.54 -12.26
CA ILE A 105 -1.88 -2.70 -11.54
C ILE A 105 -2.46 -3.95 -12.21
N CYS A 106 -1.57 -4.79 -12.75
CA CYS A 106 -1.89 -6.13 -13.21
C CYS A 106 -1.68 -7.17 -12.11
N ASN A 107 -2.08 -8.41 -12.42
CA ASN A 107 -1.89 -9.55 -11.52
C ASN A 107 -2.63 -9.36 -10.18
N VAL A 108 -3.77 -8.67 -10.26
CA VAL A 108 -4.66 -8.39 -9.12
C VAL A 108 -5.31 -9.70 -8.67
N PRO A 109 -5.11 -10.13 -7.41
CA PRO A 109 -5.66 -11.40 -6.95
C PRO A 109 -7.17 -11.31 -6.68
N ASP A 110 -7.90 -12.37 -7.03
CA ASP A 110 -9.34 -12.47 -6.78
C ASP A 110 -9.70 -12.33 -5.29
N LYS A 111 -8.78 -12.69 -4.37
CA LYS A 111 -8.96 -12.54 -2.92
C LYS A 111 -9.27 -11.09 -2.51
N ILE A 112 -8.91 -10.07 -3.32
CA ILE A 112 -9.28 -8.68 -3.02
C ILE A 112 -10.79 -8.47 -3.00
N ASN A 113 -11.56 -9.23 -3.81
CA ASN A 113 -13.02 -9.12 -3.85
C ASN A 113 -13.68 -9.42 -2.49
N ASP A 114 -13.02 -10.24 -1.67
CA ASP A 114 -13.48 -10.71 -0.36
C ASP A 114 -13.04 -9.78 0.78
N LEU A 115 -12.16 -8.81 0.50
CA LEU A 115 -11.68 -7.88 1.51
C LEU A 115 -12.77 -6.86 1.85
N VAL A 116 -13.01 -6.68 3.15
CA VAL A 116 -13.82 -5.56 3.65
C VAL A 116 -12.95 -4.30 3.67
N ILE A 117 -13.01 -3.53 2.59
CA ILE A 117 -12.38 -2.20 2.52
C ILE A 117 -13.39 -1.16 3.06
N PRO A 118 -13.16 -0.50 4.20
CA PRO A 118 -14.04 0.56 4.69
C PRO A 118 -13.84 1.85 3.90
N SER A 119 -14.70 2.85 4.09
CA SER A 119 -14.59 4.14 3.39
C SER A 119 -13.29 4.90 3.66
N LYS A 120 -12.66 4.61 4.80
CA LYS A 120 -11.35 5.13 5.19
C LYS A 120 -10.14 4.43 4.52
N GLY A 121 -10.41 3.42 3.68
CA GLY A 121 -9.40 2.55 3.10
C GLY A 121 -8.79 1.56 4.07
N ILE A 122 -7.94 0.68 3.54
CA ILE A 122 -7.06 -0.21 4.30
C ILE A 122 -5.62 0.01 3.89
N ALA A 123 -4.67 -0.21 4.80
CA ALA A 123 -3.25 -0.13 4.46
C ALA A 123 -2.79 -1.42 3.79
N ILE A 124 -2.10 -1.25 2.65
CA ILE A 124 -1.46 -2.32 1.90
C ILE A 124 0.01 -1.98 1.65
N SER A 125 0.78 -3.02 1.40
CA SER A 125 2.16 -2.93 0.92
C SER A 125 2.30 -3.86 -0.28
N PHE A 126 3.01 -3.45 -1.32
CA PHE A 126 3.17 -4.25 -2.53
C PHE A 126 4.55 -4.05 -3.17
N THR A 127 4.95 -5.04 -3.96
CA THR A 127 6.08 -4.92 -4.89
C THR A 127 5.63 -5.31 -6.29
N GLY A 128 6.33 -4.80 -7.30
CA GLY A 128 6.04 -5.13 -8.69
C GLY A 128 7.08 -4.60 -9.65
N ASP A 129 6.89 -4.96 -10.92
CA ASP A 129 7.72 -4.47 -12.02
C ASP A 129 6.90 -3.48 -12.83
N GLU A 130 7.45 -2.26 -12.98
CA GLU A 130 6.85 -1.21 -13.77
C GLU A 130 7.37 -1.26 -15.21
N PHE A 131 6.44 -1.20 -16.17
CA PHE A 131 6.69 -1.21 -17.61
C PHE A 131 6.01 0.00 -18.25
N GLU A 132 6.48 0.40 -19.43
CA GLU A 132 5.78 1.37 -20.27
C GLU A 132 4.32 0.93 -20.50
N LEU A 133 3.42 1.92 -20.66
CA LEU A 133 2.00 1.63 -20.91
C LEU A 133 1.85 0.66 -22.07
N CYS A 134 1.15 -0.43 -21.80
CA CYS A 134 0.46 -1.15 -22.86
C CYS A 134 -1.02 -0.74 -22.75
N THR A 135 -1.57 -0.17 -23.83
CA THR A 135 -2.99 0.19 -23.88
C THR A 135 -3.83 -1.05 -24.17
N PRO A 136 -4.60 -1.60 -23.23
CA PRO A 136 -5.86 -2.22 -23.58
C PRO A 136 -6.84 -1.09 -23.88
N SER A 137 -7.46 -1.13 -25.05
CA SER A 137 -8.52 -0.23 -25.49
C SER A 137 -9.54 0.02 -24.37
N GLY A 138 -9.67 1.27 -23.90
CA GLY A 138 -10.77 1.71 -23.04
C GLY A 138 -10.46 2.32 -21.67
N GLY A 139 -9.19 2.57 -21.31
CA GLY A 139 -8.81 3.21 -20.03
C GLY A 139 -8.74 4.74 -20.07
N ILE A 140 -9.04 5.38 -18.93
CA ILE A 140 -9.10 6.84 -18.69
C ILE A 140 -7.81 7.58 -19.15
N THR A 141 -7.98 8.78 -19.72
CA THR A 141 -7.19 9.49 -20.76
C THR A 141 -5.86 10.19 -20.41
N ASN A 142 -4.82 9.98 -21.24
CA ASN A 142 -3.67 10.84 -21.63
C ASN A 142 -2.69 11.51 -20.62
N ASN A 143 -2.58 11.12 -19.35
CA ASN A 143 -1.48 11.60 -18.48
C ASN A 143 -0.68 10.46 -17.82
N PHE A 144 0.56 10.24 -18.30
CA PHE A 144 1.58 9.31 -17.79
C PHE A 144 1.06 7.96 -17.28
N TYR A 145 1.09 6.97 -18.16
CA TYR A 145 0.67 5.62 -17.81
C TYR A 145 1.84 4.67 -17.85
N SER A 146 1.97 3.89 -16.80
CA SER A 146 2.77 2.67 -16.79
C SER A 146 1.87 1.51 -16.37
N SER A 147 2.35 0.29 -16.58
CA SER A 147 1.73 -0.91 -16.01
C SER A 147 2.63 -1.46 -14.92
N CYS A 148 2.07 -1.85 -13.78
CA CYS A 148 2.78 -2.51 -12.68
C CYS A 148 2.29 -3.95 -12.57
N VAL A 149 3.19 -4.90 -12.82
CA VAL A 149 2.93 -6.32 -12.59
C VAL A 149 3.21 -6.62 -11.12
N LEU A 150 2.18 -6.92 -10.33
CA LEU A 150 2.39 -7.28 -8.93
C LEU A 150 3.23 -8.55 -8.80
N LYS A 151 4.21 -8.48 -7.89
CA LYS A 151 5.03 -9.60 -7.39
C LYS A 151 4.64 -9.99 -5.97
N THR A 152 4.26 -9.01 -5.14
CA THR A 152 3.72 -9.26 -3.80
C THR A 152 2.60 -8.27 -3.51
N LEU A 153 1.66 -8.70 -2.66
CA LEU A 153 0.65 -7.83 -2.07
C LEU A 153 0.39 -8.28 -0.63
N LYS A 154 0.42 -7.34 0.29
CA LYS A 154 0.18 -7.57 1.72
C LYS A 154 -0.85 -6.57 2.22
N ARG A 155 -1.70 -7.02 3.13
CA ARG A 155 -2.62 -6.15 3.89
C ARG A 155 -2.15 -6.04 5.33
N LYS A 156 -2.13 -4.82 5.86
CA LYS A 156 -1.90 -4.60 7.30
C LYS A 156 -3.17 -4.95 8.09
N LEU A 157 -3.01 -5.69 9.19
CA LEU A 157 -4.13 -6.17 10.03
C LEU A 157 -4.48 -5.22 11.18
N LYS A 158 -3.53 -4.41 11.65
CA LYS A 158 -3.70 -3.48 12.78
C LYS A 158 -2.96 -2.18 12.54
#